data_AF-F0SMS4-F1
#
_entry.id   AF-F0SMS4-F1
#
_cell.length_a   1.000
_cell.length_b   1.000
_cell.length_c   1.000
_cell.angle_alpha   90.00
_cell.angle_beta   90.00
_cell.angle_gamma   90.00
#
_symmetry.space_group_name_H-M   'P 1'
#
loop_
_entity.id
_entity.type
_entity.pdbx_description
1 polymer ?
#
loop_
_entity_poly.entity_id
_entity_poly.type
_entity_poly.pdbx_seq_one_letter_code
_entity_poly.pdbx_strand_id
1 'polypeptide(L)'
;MNGSPPSQPTSDAARQNAAETAETAPAAGQLKKHHWLRSWGVPVITLVVYSLAIVLIRAFNRDPFYGMAVVNLITFSLGGAMVITLIGWFAFASYFSRRTVMIALAILLAASVGWAGSVKMVRFDGDMVPTFTYRWEQPPELQEKAGELVGNRETFEIRPEDAPAFRGVNRDGIVQGPALKQDWQANPPQELWRTSVGEGYSSMAIVGNALITMEQRGENEAVTCYDIKSGKLQWIHSYPGRFYEAMGGLGPRATPTIHDGFVYSMGANGDVCCLDFFTGEEIWQRNVLKDLGIPNVTWAMSSSPLIVGEMVIVNPGAPNGNGLMALNRSTGETVWKSDGLADYKAAESPSNYAGYSSPVLMTIGDMEQLVIFDGDGLSGHNAGTGELLWHFKHHHGAGVNVAQPILLENGHQILISASYGTGSALVEVTAPTDDSGWKAEKVWHEPGLLRSKFSNPVFHEGTVYGLDEGILMAINPETGKKLWKKGRFGHGQVLLVNGQVLIMAEAGDLVLGDVSPDTFTEVTRMTVLPDSRVWNPQTLVDGIVYVRDDKEMAAFDLKAD
;
A
#
# COMPACT_ATOMS: atom_id res chain seq x y z
N MET A 1 -88.62 51.06 35.55
CA MET A 1 -88.31 52.44 35.96
C MET A 1 -87.55 53.06 34.80
N ASN A 2 -88.24 53.81 33.96
CA ASN A 2 -88.33 55.28 33.98
C ASN A 2 -87.06 55.96 33.45
N GLY A 3 -87.20 56.77 32.40
CA GLY A 3 -86.36 57.97 32.21
C GLY A 3 -85.77 58.17 30.82
N SER A 4 -86.56 58.73 29.90
CA SER A 4 -86.18 59.40 28.63
C SER A 4 -85.44 60.76 28.89
N PRO A 5 -85.24 61.69 27.92
CA PRO A 5 -84.43 61.74 26.68
C PRO A 5 -83.55 63.06 26.67
N PRO A 6 -83.48 63.94 25.64
CA PRO A 6 -82.75 63.95 24.35
C PRO A 6 -81.79 65.16 24.16
N SER A 7 -81.04 65.24 23.04
CA SER A 7 -80.82 66.50 22.29
C SER A 7 -80.24 66.29 20.88
N GLN A 8 -80.99 66.79 19.89
CA GLN A 8 -80.66 67.09 18.47
C GLN A 8 -80.32 68.60 18.34
N PRO A 9 -80.17 69.24 17.14
CA PRO A 9 -79.54 68.89 15.84
C PRO A 9 -78.76 70.09 15.19
N THR A 10 -78.20 69.94 13.98
CA THR A 10 -78.37 70.80 12.74
C THR A 10 -77.35 70.36 11.68
N SER A 11 -77.78 69.89 10.49
CA SER A 11 -77.98 70.63 9.22
C SER A 11 -76.64 71.04 8.57
N ASP A 12 -76.37 71.01 7.27
CA ASP A 12 -77.09 70.81 6.03
C ASP A 12 -76.01 70.49 4.97
N ALA A 13 -76.32 69.64 4.00
CA ALA A 13 -75.93 69.76 2.58
C ALA A 13 -76.03 68.40 1.88
N ALA A 14 -77.25 68.07 1.48
CA ALA A 14 -77.49 67.02 0.51
C ALA A 14 -77.20 67.53 -0.91
N ARG A 15 -76.75 66.60 -1.77
CA ARG A 15 -76.83 66.59 -3.25
C ARG A 15 -75.85 67.48 -4.01
N GLN A 16 -74.81 66.87 -4.56
CA GLN A 16 -74.62 66.63 -6.01
C GLN A 16 -73.15 66.30 -6.29
N ASN A 17 -72.94 65.12 -6.90
CA ASN A 17 -71.90 64.75 -7.88
C ASN A 17 -71.38 63.34 -7.62
N ALA A 18 -72.21 62.38 -8.02
CA ALA A 18 -71.76 61.04 -8.39
C ALA A 18 -71.44 61.07 -9.88
N ALA A 19 -70.17 61.20 -10.23
CA ALA A 19 -69.56 60.74 -11.50
C ALA A 19 -68.10 61.22 -11.57
N GLU A 20 -67.16 60.49 -10.97
CA GLU A 20 -65.78 60.35 -11.44
C GLU A 20 -65.02 59.40 -10.52
N THR A 21 -64.00 58.73 -11.07
CA THR A 21 -63.07 57.78 -10.43
C THR A 21 -63.57 56.35 -10.19
N ALA A 22 -63.70 55.59 -11.27
CA ALA A 22 -63.39 54.16 -11.25
C ALA A 22 -61.86 54.03 -11.21
N GLU A 23 -61.29 54.02 -10.00
CA GLU A 23 -59.86 53.88 -9.77
C GLU A 23 -59.46 52.40 -9.71
N THR A 24 -58.44 52.11 -10.49
CA THR A 24 -57.74 50.84 -10.74
C THR A 24 -57.33 50.08 -9.48
N ALA A 25 -57.73 48.82 -9.37
CA ALA A 25 -57.14 47.85 -8.45
C ALA A 25 -55.77 47.37 -8.99
N PRO A 26 -54.66 47.41 -8.23
CA PRO A 26 -53.42 46.79 -8.65
C PRO A 26 -53.47 45.27 -8.43
N ALA A 27 -53.06 44.55 -9.46
CA ALA A 27 -52.99 43.09 -9.52
C ALA A 27 -52.10 42.51 -8.42
N ALA A 28 -52.61 41.43 -7.80
CA ALA A 28 -51.92 40.60 -6.84
C ALA A 28 -50.55 40.13 -7.39
N GLY A 29 -49.50 40.32 -6.57
CA GLY A 29 -48.15 39.93 -6.87
C GLY A 29 -48.03 38.43 -7.15
N GLN A 30 -47.70 38.09 -8.40
CA GLN A 30 -47.13 36.79 -8.73
C GLN A 30 -45.80 36.63 -7.96
N LEU A 31 -45.77 35.70 -7.02
CA LEU A 31 -44.55 35.19 -6.42
C LEU A 31 -43.61 34.70 -7.54
N LYS A 32 -42.57 35.48 -7.86
CA LYS A 32 -41.44 35.11 -8.74
C LYS A 32 -40.64 33.94 -8.14
N LYS A 33 -41.20 32.73 -8.15
CA LYS A 33 -40.55 31.54 -7.55
C LYS A 33 -39.68 30.71 -8.50
N HIS A 34 -39.50 31.09 -9.77
CA HIS A 34 -38.71 30.30 -10.75
C HIS A 34 -37.47 30.98 -11.35
N HIS A 35 -37.10 32.21 -10.94
CA HIS A 35 -35.96 32.91 -11.56
C HIS A 35 -34.59 32.59 -10.97
N TRP A 36 -34.51 32.22 -9.68
CA TRP A 36 -33.22 32.06 -9.00
C TRP A 36 -32.46 30.81 -9.47
N LEU A 37 -33.14 29.69 -9.66
CA LEU A 37 -32.54 28.44 -10.16
C LEU A 37 -31.98 28.61 -11.57
N ARG A 38 -32.59 29.49 -12.37
CA ARG A 38 -32.10 29.79 -13.71
C ARG A 38 -30.92 30.74 -13.74
N SER A 39 -30.66 31.46 -12.64
CA SER A 39 -29.59 32.45 -12.57
C SER A 39 -28.20 31.82 -12.58
N TRP A 40 -27.20 32.60 -13.02
CA TRP A 40 -25.79 32.28 -12.84
C TRP A 40 -25.37 32.17 -11.36
N GLY A 41 -26.24 32.53 -10.41
CA GLY A 41 -26.01 32.33 -8.99
C GLY A 41 -25.81 30.86 -8.62
N VAL A 42 -26.55 29.93 -9.24
CA VAL A 42 -26.42 28.49 -8.92
C VAL A 42 -25.04 27.93 -9.27
N PRO A 43 -24.51 28.07 -10.51
CA PRO A 43 -23.18 27.57 -10.84
C PRO A 43 -22.08 28.30 -10.07
N VAL A 44 -22.21 29.62 -9.83
CA VAL A 44 -21.22 30.38 -9.03
C VAL A 44 -21.21 29.88 -7.57
N ILE A 45 -22.37 29.73 -6.93
CA ILE A 45 -22.45 29.21 -5.55
C ILE A 45 -21.92 27.78 -5.51
N THR A 46 -22.27 26.93 -6.48
CA THR A 46 -21.77 25.55 -6.58
C THR A 46 -20.24 25.55 -6.63
N LEU A 47 -19.64 26.33 -7.54
CA LEU A 47 -18.19 26.44 -7.64
C LEU A 47 -17.57 26.94 -6.34
N VAL A 48 -18.12 27.99 -5.73
CA VAL A 48 -17.60 28.55 -4.48
C VAL A 48 -17.69 27.54 -3.33
N VAL A 49 -18.85 26.90 -3.13
CA VAL A 49 -19.07 25.96 -2.02
C VAL A 49 -18.19 24.72 -2.17
N TYR A 50 -18.16 24.08 -3.34
CA TYR A 50 -17.33 22.91 -3.55
C TYR A 50 -15.83 23.24 -3.52
N SER A 51 -15.41 24.36 -4.14
CA SER A 51 -13.99 24.78 -4.08
C SER A 51 -13.57 25.13 -2.67
N LEU A 52 -14.41 25.84 -1.91
CA LEU A 52 -14.14 26.13 -0.51
C LEU A 52 -14.09 24.84 0.32
N ALA A 53 -15.00 23.90 0.11
CA ALA A 53 -14.97 22.61 0.80
C ALA A 53 -13.67 21.84 0.51
N ILE A 54 -13.24 21.77 -0.76
CA ILE A 54 -11.98 21.14 -1.17
C ILE A 54 -10.78 21.86 -0.54
N VAL A 55 -10.74 23.20 -0.58
CA VAL A 55 -9.66 24.00 0.04
C VAL A 55 -9.64 23.78 1.54
N LEU A 56 -10.79 23.80 2.21
CA LEU A 56 -10.88 23.58 3.65
C LEU A 56 -10.41 22.18 4.03
N ILE A 57 -10.82 21.15 3.29
CA ILE A 57 -10.35 19.79 3.50
C ILE A 57 -8.84 19.72 3.27
N ARG A 58 -8.28 20.29 2.20
CA ARG A 58 -6.83 20.21 1.96
C ARG A 58 -5.99 21.07 2.91
N ALA A 59 -6.51 22.20 3.38
CA ALA A 59 -5.80 23.12 4.27
C ALA A 59 -5.89 22.72 5.74
N PHE A 60 -7.03 22.17 6.17
CA PHE A 60 -7.31 21.86 7.57
C PHE A 60 -7.35 20.36 7.89
N ASN A 61 -7.48 19.48 6.89
CA ASN A 61 -7.42 18.05 7.14
C ASN A 61 -5.96 17.61 7.27
N ARG A 62 -5.45 17.74 8.50
CA ARG A 62 -4.41 16.86 9.03
C ARG A 62 -5.11 15.60 9.52
N ASP A 63 -5.70 14.79 8.65
CA ASP A 63 -6.23 13.49 9.09
C ASP A 63 -5.06 12.74 9.75
N PRO A 64 -5.03 12.64 11.09
CA PRO A 64 -3.87 12.10 11.78
C PRO A 64 -3.89 10.58 11.70
N PHE A 65 -4.91 9.97 11.09
CA PHE A 65 -5.11 8.54 11.03
C PHE A 65 -4.85 8.00 9.62
N TYR A 66 -5.53 8.51 8.58
CA TYR A 66 -5.55 7.86 7.26
C TYR A 66 -4.69 8.50 6.15
N GLY A 67 -3.95 9.57 6.46
CA GLY A 67 -3.03 10.21 5.52
C GLY A 67 -3.72 10.86 4.31
N MET A 68 -2.97 11.02 3.21
CA MET A 68 -3.45 11.72 2.00
C MET A 68 -4.47 10.91 1.18
N ALA A 69 -4.49 9.58 1.33
CA ALA A 69 -5.40 8.68 0.62
C ALA A 69 -6.88 9.07 0.79
N VAL A 70 -7.35 9.23 2.03
CA VAL A 70 -8.74 9.58 2.32
C VAL A 70 -9.04 11.02 1.87
N VAL A 71 -8.09 11.94 2.05
CA VAL A 71 -8.20 13.33 1.59
C VAL A 71 -8.43 13.38 0.08
N ASN A 72 -7.68 12.59 -0.67
CA ASN A 72 -7.80 12.51 -2.13
C ASN A 72 -9.13 11.88 -2.54
N LEU A 73 -9.56 10.79 -1.91
CA LEU A 73 -10.87 10.17 -2.20
C LEU A 73 -12.04 11.14 -1.98
N ILE A 74 -12.05 11.86 -0.87
CA ILE A 74 -13.06 12.90 -0.59
C ILE A 74 -12.96 14.02 -1.63
N THR A 75 -11.74 14.47 -1.95
CA THR A 75 -11.52 15.54 -2.94
C THR A 75 -12.07 15.17 -4.32
N PHE A 76 -11.79 13.96 -4.81
CA PHE A 76 -12.32 13.49 -6.08
C PHE A 76 -13.84 13.30 -6.04
N SER A 77 -14.39 12.82 -4.92
CA SER A 77 -15.84 12.69 -4.74
C SER A 77 -16.55 14.05 -4.77
N LEU A 78 -16.00 15.07 -4.10
CA LEU A 78 -16.51 16.44 -4.15
C LEU A 78 -16.37 17.06 -5.54
N GLY A 79 -15.23 16.83 -6.22
CA GLY A 79 -15.04 17.26 -7.61
C GLY A 79 -16.07 16.64 -8.55
N GLY A 80 -16.32 15.34 -8.43
CA GLY A 80 -17.35 14.63 -9.21
C GLY A 80 -18.75 15.15 -8.93
N ALA A 81 -19.11 15.33 -7.66
CA ALA A 81 -20.40 15.88 -7.26
C ALA A 81 -20.61 17.32 -7.75
N MET A 82 -19.54 18.14 -7.75
CA MET A 82 -19.56 19.48 -8.34
C MET A 82 -19.87 19.43 -9.84
N VAL A 83 -19.19 18.57 -10.60
CA VAL A 83 -19.42 18.39 -12.05
C VAL A 83 -20.85 17.91 -12.32
N ILE A 84 -21.34 16.91 -11.59
CA ILE A 84 -22.71 16.39 -11.73
C ILE A 84 -23.74 17.50 -11.46
N THR A 85 -23.53 18.30 -10.41
CA THR A 85 -24.41 19.42 -10.06
C THR A 85 -24.44 20.47 -11.17
N LEU A 86 -23.28 20.81 -11.73
CA LEU A 86 -23.16 21.79 -12.82
C LEU A 86 -23.80 21.28 -14.12
N ILE A 87 -23.61 19.99 -14.47
CA ILE A 87 -24.27 19.36 -15.62
C ILE A 87 -25.79 19.35 -15.42
N GLY A 88 -26.27 18.99 -14.22
CA GLY A 88 -27.70 19.02 -13.90
C GLY A 88 -28.30 20.41 -14.00
N TRP A 89 -27.62 21.43 -13.47
CA TRP A 89 -28.04 22.83 -13.65
C TRP A 89 -28.06 23.22 -15.13
N PHE A 90 -27.01 22.89 -15.88
CA PHE A 90 -26.93 23.21 -17.30
C PHE A 90 -28.06 22.56 -18.11
N ALA A 91 -28.38 21.29 -17.81
CA ALA A 91 -29.40 20.50 -18.48
C ALA A 91 -30.83 21.00 -18.24
N PHE A 92 -31.15 21.37 -16.99
CA PHE A 92 -32.55 21.61 -16.58
C PHE A 92 -32.87 23.07 -16.26
N ALA A 93 -31.87 23.86 -15.88
CA ALA A 93 -32.06 25.18 -15.31
C ALA A 93 -31.33 26.31 -16.06
N SER A 94 -30.45 26.05 -17.02
CA SER A 94 -29.75 27.13 -17.73
C SER A 94 -30.67 28.02 -18.59
N TYR A 95 -30.19 29.23 -18.92
CA TYR A 95 -30.87 30.15 -19.84
C TYR A 95 -30.73 29.76 -21.33
N PHE A 96 -29.95 28.73 -21.64
CA PHE A 96 -29.69 28.33 -23.02
C PHE A 96 -30.91 27.66 -23.64
N SER A 97 -30.99 27.75 -24.97
CA SER A 97 -32.04 27.05 -25.71
C SER A 97 -31.90 25.53 -25.51
N ARG A 98 -33.03 24.80 -25.50
CA ARG A 98 -33.00 23.33 -25.41
C ARG A 98 -32.11 22.68 -26.48
N ARG A 99 -32.05 23.27 -27.68
CA ARG A 99 -31.17 22.79 -28.75
C ARG A 99 -29.69 22.94 -28.37
N THR A 100 -29.30 24.10 -27.85
CA THR A 100 -27.93 24.37 -27.39
C THR A 100 -27.52 23.42 -26.26
N VAL A 101 -28.40 23.23 -25.27
CA VAL A 101 -28.17 22.30 -24.16
C VAL A 101 -27.99 20.88 -24.66
N MET A 102 -28.90 20.40 -25.53
CA MET A 102 -28.79 19.05 -26.11
C MET A 102 -27.51 18.85 -26.91
N ILE A 103 -27.11 19.82 -27.72
CA ILE A 103 -25.87 19.75 -28.50
C ILE A 103 -24.65 19.69 -27.56
N ALA A 104 -24.59 20.56 -26.57
CA ALA A 104 -23.48 20.58 -25.62
C ALA A 104 -23.40 19.30 -24.78
N LEU A 105 -24.54 18.77 -24.32
CA LEU A 105 -24.58 17.47 -23.62
C LEU A 105 -24.18 16.31 -24.54
N ALA A 106 -24.57 16.34 -25.82
CA ALA A 106 -24.15 15.32 -26.79
C ALA A 106 -22.64 15.38 -27.06
N ILE A 107 -22.05 16.57 -27.16
CA ILE A 107 -20.60 16.75 -27.29
C ILE A 107 -19.89 16.25 -26.03
N LEU A 108 -20.37 16.62 -24.85
CA LEU A 108 -19.80 16.18 -23.59
C LEU A 108 -19.88 14.65 -23.45
N LEU A 109 -21.01 14.05 -23.83
CA LEU A 109 -21.19 12.60 -23.84
C LEU A 109 -20.22 11.95 -24.84
N ALA A 110 -20.12 12.46 -26.07
CA ALA A 110 -19.20 11.94 -27.08
C ALA A 110 -17.73 12.03 -26.62
N ALA A 111 -17.33 13.15 -26.01
CA ALA A 111 -16.01 13.32 -25.44
C ALA A 111 -15.75 12.36 -24.26
N SER A 112 -16.72 12.19 -23.38
CA SER A 112 -16.63 11.28 -22.23
C SER A 112 -16.55 9.82 -22.67
N VAL A 113 -17.33 9.42 -23.68
CA VAL A 113 -17.29 8.09 -24.30
C VAL A 113 -15.98 7.88 -25.04
N GLY A 114 -15.49 8.90 -25.77
CA GLY A 114 -14.20 8.84 -26.47
C GLY A 114 -13.03 8.67 -25.49
N TRP A 115 -13.02 9.42 -24.39
CA TRP A 115 -12.04 9.29 -23.33
C TRP A 115 -12.16 7.95 -22.57
N ALA A 116 -13.36 7.52 -22.18
CA ALA A 116 -13.55 6.21 -21.56
C ALA A 116 -13.14 5.06 -22.51
N GLY A 117 -13.37 5.24 -23.81
CA GLY A 117 -12.92 4.33 -24.86
C GLY A 117 -11.40 4.30 -25.02
N SER A 118 -10.68 5.38 -24.70
CA SER A 118 -9.22 5.41 -24.76
C SER A 118 -8.52 4.79 -23.54
N VAL A 119 -9.16 4.84 -22.37
CA VAL A 119 -8.62 4.25 -21.14
C VAL A 119 -8.72 2.72 -21.19
N LYS A 120 -7.58 2.05 -20.97
CA LYS A 120 -7.49 0.60 -20.81
C LYS A 120 -7.75 0.22 -19.35
N MET A 121 -7.12 0.94 -18.42
CA MET A 121 -7.17 0.66 -16.99
C MET A 121 -6.99 1.96 -16.20
N VAL A 122 -7.69 2.06 -15.06
CA VAL A 122 -7.42 3.07 -14.04
C VAL A 122 -6.61 2.40 -12.94
N ARG A 123 -5.47 2.96 -12.59
CA ARG A 123 -4.60 2.54 -11.50
C ARG A 123 -4.61 3.60 -10.40
N PHE A 124 -4.15 3.26 -9.21
CA PHE A 124 -4.06 4.18 -8.07
C PHE A 124 -2.66 4.09 -7.45
N ASP A 125 -2.10 5.23 -7.06
CA ASP A 125 -0.92 5.27 -6.17
C ASP A 125 -1.35 5.02 -4.70
N GLY A 126 -0.38 4.96 -3.78
CA GLY A 126 -0.66 4.69 -2.37
C GLY A 126 -1.40 5.81 -1.63
N ASP A 127 -1.53 6.97 -2.28
CA ASP A 127 -2.31 8.13 -1.86
C ASP A 127 -3.64 8.25 -2.62
N MET A 128 -4.06 7.20 -3.33
CA MET A 128 -5.34 7.13 -4.05
C MET A 128 -5.49 8.17 -5.17
N VAL A 129 -4.39 8.62 -5.75
CA VAL A 129 -4.41 9.44 -6.97
C VAL A 129 -4.59 8.51 -8.17
N PRO A 130 -5.63 8.72 -8.99
CA PRO A 130 -5.86 7.89 -10.17
C PRO A 130 -4.82 8.20 -11.24
N THR A 131 -4.26 7.14 -11.81
CA THR A 131 -3.41 7.17 -13.02
C THR A 131 -4.09 6.35 -14.11
N PHE A 132 -3.83 6.70 -15.37
CA PHE A 132 -4.55 6.12 -16.50
C PHE A 132 -3.55 5.43 -17.43
N THR A 133 -3.79 4.15 -17.71
CA THR A 133 -3.13 3.43 -18.79
C THR A 133 -4.04 3.48 -20.00
N TYR A 134 -3.52 3.96 -21.13
CA TYR A 134 -4.27 4.08 -22.37
C TYR A 134 -4.17 2.82 -23.24
N ARG A 135 -5.17 2.58 -24.09
CA ARG A 135 -5.23 1.39 -24.98
C ARG A 135 -4.13 1.33 -26.03
N TRP A 136 -3.49 2.45 -26.33
CA TRP A 136 -2.37 2.53 -27.27
C TRP A 136 -1.00 2.35 -26.61
N GLU A 137 -0.94 2.33 -25.27
CA GLU A 137 0.30 1.95 -24.57
C GLU A 137 0.59 0.48 -24.83
N GLN A 138 1.81 0.20 -25.30
CA GLN A 138 2.27 -1.16 -25.52
C GLN A 138 2.58 -1.82 -24.16
N PRO A 139 2.21 -3.09 -23.96
CA PRO A 139 2.70 -3.83 -22.80
C PRO A 139 4.23 -3.95 -22.87
N PRO A 140 4.91 -4.16 -21.72
CA PRO A 140 6.34 -4.43 -21.71
C PRO A 140 6.69 -5.62 -22.62
N GLU A 141 7.76 -5.52 -23.39
CA GLU A 141 8.23 -6.62 -24.24
C GLU A 141 9.04 -7.59 -23.37
N LEU A 142 8.36 -8.63 -22.89
CA LEU A 142 8.97 -9.61 -21.99
C LEU A 142 9.94 -10.52 -22.74
N GLN A 143 11.05 -10.85 -22.10
CA GLN A 143 11.95 -11.88 -22.60
C GLN A 143 11.26 -13.24 -22.53
N GLU A 144 11.12 -13.91 -23.67
CA GLU A 144 10.50 -15.25 -23.77
C GLU A 144 11.53 -16.38 -23.86
N LYS A 145 12.78 -16.07 -24.23
CA LYS A 145 13.85 -17.05 -24.38
C LYS A 145 14.76 -17.06 -23.15
N ALA A 146 14.69 -18.18 -22.43
CA ALA A 146 15.63 -18.55 -21.38
C ALA A 146 17.07 -18.71 -21.94
N GLY A 147 18.04 -18.21 -21.19
CA GLY A 147 19.49 -18.35 -21.40
C GLY A 147 20.06 -19.69 -20.92
N GLU A 148 21.34 -19.69 -20.53
CA GLU A 148 22.00 -20.90 -20.01
C GLU A 148 21.68 -21.12 -18.52
N LEU A 149 21.98 -22.31 -18.01
CA LEU A 149 21.76 -22.68 -16.61
C LEU A 149 22.49 -21.72 -15.66
N VAL A 150 21.84 -21.40 -14.55
CA VAL A 150 22.48 -20.64 -13.46
C VAL A 150 23.57 -21.53 -12.86
N GLY A 151 24.79 -21.03 -12.70
CA GLY A 151 25.82 -21.60 -11.80
C GLY A 151 26.14 -23.10 -11.89
N ASN A 152 26.83 -23.62 -10.87
CA ASN A 152 27.08 -25.05 -10.67
C ASN A 152 26.65 -25.44 -9.25
N ARG A 153 25.85 -26.51 -9.13
CA ARG A 153 25.33 -27.03 -7.87
C ARG A 153 26.41 -27.42 -6.88
N GLU A 154 27.56 -27.91 -7.35
CA GLU A 154 28.67 -28.31 -6.49
C GLU A 154 29.35 -27.14 -5.78
N THR A 155 29.21 -25.92 -6.32
CA THR A 155 29.83 -24.70 -5.79
C THR A 155 28.80 -23.71 -5.26
N PHE A 156 27.55 -24.16 -5.06
CA PHE A 156 26.49 -23.30 -4.56
C PHE A 156 26.70 -23.03 -3.06
N GLU A 157 26.77 -21.76 -2.72
CA GLU A 157 26.86 -21.28 -1.36
C GLU A 157 26.18 -19.91 -1.32
N ILE A 158 25.40 -19.66 -0.26
CA ILE A 158 24.84 -18.34 0.04
C ILE A 158 25.90 -17.58 0.83
N ARG A 159 26.35 -16.46 0.28
CA ARG A 159 27.38 -15.64 0.90
C ARG A 159 26.75 -14.58 1.80
N PRO A 160 27.50 -14.04 2.78
CA PRO A 160 27.01 -12.96 3.64
C PRO A 160 26.52 -11.72 2.89
N GLU A 161 27.10 -11.43 1.72
CA GLU A 161 26.71 -10.30 0.86
C GLU A 161 25.48 -10.58 -0.01
N ASP A 162 25.03 -11.83 -0.13
CA ASP A 162 23.85 -12.20 -0.90
C ASP A 162 22.56 -11.75 -0.20
N ALA A 163 21.47 -11.68 -0.97
CA ALA A 163 20.15 -11.35 -0.50
C ALA A 163 19.16 -12.48 -0.84
N PRO A 164 19.26 -13.66 -0.21
CA PRO A 164 18.52 -14.85 -0.62
C PRO A 164 17.01 -14.78 -0.35
N ALA A 165 16.54 -13.78 0.42
CA ALA A 165 15.15 -13.68 0.86
C ALA A 165 14.70 -12.22 0.94
N PHE A 166 13.40 -12.02 1.21
CA PHE A 166 12.80 -10.71 1.45
C PHE A 166 13.61 -9.90 2.47
N ARG A 167 14.08 -8.71 2.07
CA ARG A 167 14.89 -7.81 2.91
C ARG A 167 16.22 -8.41 3.38
N GLY A 168 16.80 -9.32 2.61
CA GLY A 168 18.12 -9.91 2.88
C GLY A 168 18.05 -11.13 3.80
N VAL A 169 19.23 -11.63 4.20
CA VAL A 169 19.39 -12.87 4.99
C VAL A 169 18.59 -12.81 6.30
N ASN A 170 18.66 -11.69 7.02
CA ASN A 170 18.01 -11.50 8.31
C ASN A 170 16.59 -10.93 8.22
N ARG A 171 16.14 -10.54 7.02
CA ARG A 171 14.82 -9.95 6.74
C ARG A 171 14.55 -8.60 7.45
N ASP A 172 15.59 -7.95 7.95
CA ASP A 172 15.55 -6.66 8.65
C ASP A 172 15.76 -5.46 7.71
N GLY A 173 16.30 -5.68 6.50
CA GLY A 173 16.65 -4.65 5.52
C GLY A 173 17.88 -3.83 5.94
N ILE A 174 18.76 -4.43 6.74
CA ILE A 174 20.07 -3.90 7.07
C ILE A 174 21.10 -4.59 6.17
N VAL A 175 21.86 -3.80 5.43
CA VAL A 175 22.89 -4.26 4.49
C VAL A 175 24.24 -3.72 4.94
N GLN A 176 25.21 -4.61 5.05
CA GLN A 176 26.61 -4.26 5.22
C GLN A 176 27.33 -4.55 3.91
N GLY A 177 28.14 -3.61 3.43
CA GLY A 177 28.77 -3.74 2.12
C GLY A 177 29.80 -2.66 1.83
N PRO A 178 30.28 -2.55 0.58
CA PRO A 178 31.20 -1.49 0.19
C PRO A 178 30.58 -0.10 0.41
N ALA A 179 31.43 0.91 0.56
CA ALA A 179 30.98 2.30 0.62
C ALA A 179 30.24 2.67 -0.68
N LEU A 180 29.21 3.52 -0.57
CA LEU A 180 28.42 3.97 -1.71
C LEU A 180 28.90 5.34 -2.22
N LYS A 181 28.83 5.57 -3.53
CA LYS A 181 29.03 6.90 -4.14
C LYS A 181 28.05 7.89 -3.53
N GLN A 182 28.50 9.11 -3.29
CA GLN A 182 27.70 10.15 -2.65
C GLN A 182 27.44 11.36 -3.56
N ASP A 183 28.04 11.41 -4.74
CA ASP A 183 28.06 12.57 -5.63
C ASP A 183 27.28 12.35 -6.93
N TRP A 184 26.14 11.64 -6.87
CA TRP A 184 25.38 11.23 -8.08
C TRP A 184 24.93 12.39 -8.98
N GLN A 185 24.85 13.60 -8.44
CA GLN A 185 24.53 14.80 -9.22
C GLN A 185 25.66 15.21 -10.17
N ALA A 186 26.92 15.00 -9.77
CA ALA A 186 28.08 15.26 -10.61
C ALA A 186 28.51 14.01 -11.39
N ASN A 187 28.50 12.85 -10.72
CA ASN A 187 28.93 11.57 -11.25
C ASN A 187 27.84 10.52 -10.99
N PRO A 188 26.77 10.47 -11.81
CA PRO A 188 25.68 9.53 -11.60
C PRO A 188 26.18 8.07 -11.66
N PRO A 189 25.68 7.19 -10.78
CA PRO A 189 25.89 5.75 -10.83
C PRO A 189 25.65 5.18 -12.23
N GLN A 190 26.49 4.23 -12.62
CA GLN A 190 26.36 3.58 -13.93
C GLN A 190 25.14 2.65 -13.92
N GLU A 191 24.23 2.85 -14.88
CA GLU A 191 23.23 1.84 -15.23
C GLU A 191 23.93 0.66 -15.92
N LEU A 192 23.90 -0.51 -15.30
CA LEU A 192 24.52 -1.72 -15.82
C LEU A 192 23.66 -2.36 -16.89
N TRP A 193 22.35 -2.41 -16.65
CA TRP A 193 21.35 -2.94 -17.58
C TRP A 193 19.94 -2.53 -17.12
N ARG A 194 19.00 -2.61 -18.07
CA ARG A 194 17.56 -2.45 -17.88
C ARG A 194 16.80 -3.47 -18.72
N THR A 195 15.73 -4.01 -18.17
CA THR A 195 14.94 -5.07 -18.82
C THR A 195 13.46 -4.95 -18.45
N SER A 196 12.58 -5.18 -19.42
CA SER A 196 11.15 -5.31 -19.16
C SER A 196 10.82 -6.54 -18.31
N VAL A 197 9.92 -6.35 -17.35
CA VAL A 197 9.43 -7.38 -16.42
C VAL A 197 7.91 -7.35 -16.39
N GLY A 198 7.30 -8.49 -16.10
CA GLY A 198 5.87 -8.60 -15.88
C GLY A 198 5.41 -7.90 -14.59
N GLU A 199 4.12 -7.66 -14.51
CA GLU A 199 3.49 -6.91 -13.42
C GLU A 199 3.62 -7.64 -12.08
N GLY A 200 3.72 -6.91 -10.98
CA GLY A 200 3.81 -7.50 -9.64
C GLY A 200 4.69 -6.67 -8.69
N TYR A 201 4.65 -7.04 -7.42
CA TYR A 201 5.25 -6.27 -6.32
C TYR A 201 6.32 -7.04 -5.54
N SER A 202 6.68 -8.24 -6.00
CA SER A 202 7.81 -9.01 -5.48
C SER A 202 9.07 -8.15 -5.45
N SER A 203 9.87 -8.29 -4.40
CA SER A 203 11.28 -7.89 -4.40
C SER A 203 12.11 -8.90 -5.19
N MET A 204 13.43 -8.78 -5.13
CA MET A 204 14.38 -9.62 -5.86
C MET A 204 15.27 -10.36 -4.87
N ALA A 205 15.24 -11.69 -4.90
CA ALA A 205 16.16 -12.54 -4.16
C ALA A 205 17.41 -12.79 -5.02
N ILE A 206 18.59 -12.56 -4.46
CA ILE A 206 19.86 -12.63 -5.20
C ILE A 206 20.83 -13.55 -4.48
N VAL A 207 21.34 -14.55 -5.20
CA VAL A 207 22.44 -15.42 -4.75
C VAL A 207 23.41 -15.65 -5.91
N GLY A 208 24.69 -15.32 -5.70
CA GLY A 208 25.71 -15.45 -6.74
C GLY A 208 25.37 -14.60 -7.97
N ASN A 209 25.18 -15.23 -9.14
CA ASN A 209 24.82 -14.51 -10.38
C ASN A 209 23.31 -14.51 -10.69
N ALA A 210 22.48 -15.06 -9.80
CA ALA A 210 21.05 -15.24 -10.04
C ALA A 210 20.23 -14.17 -9.33
N LEU A 211 19.33 -13.52 -10.06
CA LEU A 211 18.29 -12.64 -9.53
C LEU A 211 16.94 -13.29 -9.77
N ILE A 212 16.24 -13.65 -8.69
CA ILE A 212 14.97 -14.34 -8.73
C ILE A 212 13.85 -13.43 -8.23
N THR A 213 12.77 -13.35 -9.00
CA THR A 213 11.60 -12.55 -8.67
C THR A 213 10.32 -13.21 -9.15
N MET A 214 9.16 -12.70 -8.72
CA MET A 214 7.87 -13.11 -9.26
C MET A 214 7.22 -12.02 -10.10
N GLU A 215 6.43 -12.43 -11.10
CA GLU A 215 5.74 -11.53 -12.02
C GLU A 215 4.47 -12.16 -12.58
N GLN A 216 3.58 -11.34 -13.14
CA GLN A 216 2.42 -11.77 -13.88
C GLN A 216 2.66 -11.62 -15.38
N ARG A 217 2.50 -12.72 -16.10
CA ARG A 217 2.63 -12.82 -17.55
C ARG A 217 1.32 -13.28 -18.17
N GLY A 218 0.45 -12.32 -18.49
CA GLY A 218 -0.88 -12.60 -19.03
C GLY A 218 -1.79 -13.31 -18.01
N GLU A 219 -2.17 -14.55 -18.32
CA GLU A 219 -3.02 -15.39 -17.44
C GLU A 219 -2.22 -16.19 -16.39
N ASN A 220 -0.89 -16.14 -16.46
CA ASN A 220 0.00 -16.90 -15.60
C ASN A 220 0.72 -15.99 -14.61
N GLU A 221 1.00 -16.53 -13.43
CA GLU A 221 2.10 -16.05 -12.60
C GLU A 221 3.37 -16.81 -12.98
N ALA A 222 4.51 -16.18 -12.79
CA ALA A 222 5.80 -16.77 -13.05
C ALA A 222 6.81 -16.45 -11.95
N VAL A 223 7.65 -17.46 -11.65
CA VAL A 223 8.91 -17.27 -10.95
C VAL A 223 10.00 -17.22 -12.02
N THR A 224 10.79 -16.15 -12.02
CA THR A 224 11.79 -15.93 -13.06
C THR A 224 13.15 -15.65 -12.48
N CYS A 225 14.17 -16.18 -13.17
CA CYS A 225 15.56 -15.94 -12.86
C CYS A 225 16.23 -15.16 -13.97
N TYR A 226 16.93 -14.09 -13.60
CA TYR A 226 17.72 -13.25 -14.48
C TYR A 226 19.19 -13.32 -14.07
N ASP A 227 20.09 -13.17 -15.04
CA ASP A 227 21.51 -12.98 -14.77
C ASP A 227 21.76 -11.55 -14.26
N ILE A 228 22.37 -11.44 -13.08
CA ILE A 228 22.56 -10.14 -12.41
C ILE A 228 23.50 -9.19 -13.18
N LYS A 229 24.30 -9.71 -14.12
CA LYS A 229 25.30 -8.93 -14.87
C LYS A 229 24.73 -8.32 -16.14
N SER A 230 23.79 -9.01 -16.77
CA SER A 230 23.25 -8.64 -18.10
C SER A 230 21.76 -8.35 -18.11
N GLY A 231 21.01 -8.70 -17.06
CA GLY A 231 19.55 -8.58 -17.03
C GLY A 231 18.84 -9.58 -17.95
N LYS A 232 19.54 -10.60 -18.45
CA LYS A 232 18.96 -11.61 -19.35
C LYS A 232 18.25 -12.70 -18.56
N LEU A 233 17.05 -13.05 -19.00
CA LEU A 233 16.28 -14.18 -18.46
C LEU A 233 17.06 -15.49 -18.66
N GLN A 234 17.31 -16.21 -17.57
CA GLN A 234 17.97 -17.51 -17.58
C GLN A 234 16.96 -18.66 -17.58
N TRP A 235 15.94 -18.59 -16.73
CA TRP A 235 14.85 -19.55 -16.73
C TRP A 235 13.55 -18.93 -16.24
N ILE A 236 12.43 -19.59 -16.56
CA ILE A 236 11.08 -19.20 -16.15
C ILE A 236 10.27 -20.45 -15.79
N HIS A 237 9.64 -20.40 -14.62
CA HIS A 237 8.60 -21.34 -14.23
C HIS A 237 7.26 -20.60 -14.21
N SER A 238 6.29 -21.02 -15.03
CA SER A 238 4.97 -20.36 -15.16
C SER A 238 3.83 -21.31 -14.82
N TYR A 239 2.84 -20.81 -14.09
CA TYR A 239 1.62 -21.55 -13.76
C TYR A 239 0.36 -20.66 -13.88
N PRO A 240 -0.83 -21.24 -14.14
CA PRO A 240 -2.07 -20.47 -14.15
C PRO A 240 -2.33 -19.86 -12.77
N GLY A 241 -2.40 -18.53 -12.69
CA GLY A 241 -2.39 -17.86 -11.39
C GLY A 241 -2.83 -16.41 -11.40
N ARG A 242 -3.40 -15.89 -12.51
CA ARG A 242 -3.72 -14.47 -12.67
C ARG A 242 -4.45 -13.88 -11.47
N PHE A 243 -3.90 -12.81 -10.91
CA PHE A 243 -4.51 -12.03 -9.85
C PHE A 243 -4.70 -10.56 -10.27
N TYR A 244 -5.80 -9.96 -9.86
CA TYR A 244 -6.11 -8.55 -10.08
C TYR A 244 -6.92 -7.98 -8.91
N GLU A 245 -6.47 -6.84 -8.40
CA GLU A 245 -7.24 -5.98 -7.50
C GLU A 245 -7.21 -4.53 -8.08
N ALA A 246 -8.33 -3.81 -8.06
CA ALA A 246 -8.48 -2.53 -8.75
C ALA A 246 -7.55 -1.41 -8.24
N MET A 247 -7.30 -1.37 -6.94
CA MET A 247 -6.38 -0.44 -6.29
C MET A 247 -4.99 -1.08 -6.12
N GLY A 248 -4.93 -2.39 -5.90
CA GLY A 248 -3.73 -3.13 -5.57
C GLY A 248 -2.95 -3.62 -6.78
N GLY A 249 -3.52 -3.51 -7.99
CA GLY A 249 -2.94 -3.93 -9.26
C GLY A 249 -2.79 -5.44 -9.44
N LEU A 250 -2.04 -5.80 -10.48
CA LEU A 250 -1.88 -7.17 -10.98
C LEU A 250 -0.71 -7.88 -10.30
N GLY A 251 -0.79 -9.21 -10.26
CA GLY A 251 0.35 -10.09 -10.01
C GLY A 251 0.74 -10.35 -8.56
N PRO A 252 1.82 -11.14 -8.39
CA PRO A 252 2.31 -11.63 -7.10
C PRO A 252 3.02 -10.54 -6.30
N ARG A 253 3.03 -10.71 -4.97
CA ARG A 253 3.56 -9.72 -4.00
C ARG A 253 4.70 -10.26 -3.15
N ALA A 254 4.67 -11.55 -2.82
CA ALA A 254 5.71 -12.18 -2.01
C ALA A 254 7.05 -12.21 -2.76
N THR A 255 8.14 -12.21 -2.01
CA THR A 255 9.49 -12.38 -2.54
C THR A 255 9.91 -13.85 -2.39
N PRO A 256 10.47 -14.48 -3.43
CA PRO A 256 11.02 -15.83 -3.31
C PRO A 256 12.12 -15.92 -2.25
N THR A 257 12.35 -17.11 -1.73
CA THR A 257 13.46 -17.42 -0.83
C THR A 257 14.33 -18.51 -1.43
N ILE A 258 15.64 -18.26 -1.49
CA ILE A 258 16.64 -19.17 -2.02
C ILE A 258 17.32 -19.87 -0.85
N HIS A 259 17.39 -21.19 -0.89
CA HIS A 259 18.07 -21.98 0.14
C HIS A 259 18.48 -23.35 -0.39
N ASP A 260 19.70 -23.79 -0.09
CA ASP A 260 20.25 -25.12 -0.46
C ASP A 260 20.04 -25.53 -1.92
N GLY A 261 20.16 -24.58 -2.86
CA GLY A 261 19.97 -24.83 -4.29
C GLY A 261 18.50 -24.99 -4.72
N PHE A 262 17.56 -24.53 -3.89
CA PHE A 262 16.13 -24.49 -4.19
C PHE A 262 15.57 -23.07 -4.05
N VAL A 263 14.44 -22.84 -4.71
CA VAL A 263 13.69 -21.58 -4.70
C VAL A 263 12.29 -21.87 -4.18
N TYR A 264 11.91 -21.16 -3.13
CA TYR A 264 10.59 -21.26 -2.50
C TYR A 264 9.82 -19.97 -2.73
N SER A 265 8.63 -20.06 -3.31
CA SER A 265 7.81 -18.89 -3.65
C SER A 265 6.36 -19.07 -3.22
N MET A 266 5.65 -17.96 -3.00
CA MET A 266 4.20 -17.95 -2.79
C MET A 266 3.52 -16.95 -3.74
N GLY A 267 2.66 -17.47 -4.62
CA GLY A 267 1.86 -16.68 -5.57
C GLY A 267 0.73 -15.90 -4.90
N ALA A 268 0.13 -14.95 -5.63
CA ALA A 268 -0.94 -14.10 -5.08
C ALA A 268 -2.17 -14.91 -4.61
N ASN A 269 -2.40 -16.08 -5.21
CA ASN A 269 -3.50 -16.99 -4.94
C ASN A 269 -3.11 -18.17 -4.03
N GLY A 270 -1.98 -18.09 -3.33
CA GLY A 270 -1.53 -19.11 -2.39
C GLY A 270 -0.92 -20.35 -3.03
N ASP A 271 -0.48 -20.26 -4.28
CA ASP A 271 0.33 -21.30 -4.91
C ASP A 271 1.76 -21.24 -4.35
N VAL A 272 2.17 -22.26 -3.61
CA VAL A 272 3.51 -22.41 -3.05
C VAL A 272 4.28 -23.40 -3.91
N CYS A 273 5.44 -22.97 -4.39
CA CYS A 273 6.31 -23.78 -5.24
C CYS A 273 7.68 -23.98 -4.58
N CYS A 274 8.26 -25.15 -4.81
CA CYS A 274 9.68 -25.40 -4.68
C CYS A 274 10.24 -25.72 -6.05
N LEU A 275 11.22 -24.94 -6.49
CA LEU A 275 11.87 -25.08 -7.78
C LEU A 275 13.35 -25.38 -7.58
N ASP A 276 13.95 -26.11 -8.52
CA ASP A 276 15.39 -26.19 -8.63
C ASP A 276 15.96 -24.81 -8.99
N PHE A 277 16.92 -24.31 -8.21
CA PHE A 277 17.49 -22.97 -8.40
C PHE A 277 18.20 -22.81 -9.75
N PHE A 278 18.76 -23.89 -10.30
CA PHE A 278 19.61 -23.82 -11.48
C PHE A 278 18.80 -23.90 -12.79
N THR A 279 17.72 -24.69 -12.78
CA THR A 279 16.91 -24.98 -13.97
C THR A 279 15.53 -24.29 -13.95
N GLY A 280 15.01 -23.94 -12.78
CA GLY A 280 13.62 -23.53 -12.60
C GLY A 280 12.62 -24.69 -12.69
N GLU A 281 13.09 -25.94 -12.75
CA GLU A 281 12.21 -27.12 -12.77
C GLU A 281 11.45 -27.25 -11.45
N GLU A 282 10.18 -27.62 -11.56
CA GLU A 282 9.33 -27.84 -10.39
C GLU A 282 9.74 -29.10 -9.64
N ILE A 283 10.02 -28.97 -8.35
CA ILE A 283 10.18 -30.09 -7.43
C ILE A 283 8.81 -30.48 -6.86
N TRP A 284 8.07 -29.47 -6.39
CA TRP A 284 6.68 -29.61 -5.98
C TRP A 284 5.94 -28.27 -6.06
N GLN A 285 4.64 -28.33 -6.30
CA GLN A 285 3.73 -27.18 -6.24
C GLN A 285 2.41 -27.59 -5.56
N ARG A 286 1.87 -26.71 -4.71
CA ARG A 286 0.56 -26.88 -4.08
C ARG A 286 -0.12 -25.55 -3.80
N ASN A 287 -1.44 -25.56 -3.58
CA ASN A 287 -2.18 -24.35 -3.25
C ASN A 287 -2.68 -24.41 -1.81
N VAL A 288 -2.04 -23.63 -0.92
CA VAL A 288 -2.28 -23.71 0.53
C VAL A 288 -3.66 -23.17 0.93
N LEU A 289 -4.24 -22.24 0.16
CA LEU A 289 -5.60 -21.76 0.42
C LEU A 289 -6.63 -22.86 0.13
N LYS A 290 -6.48 -23.59 -0.98
CA LYS A 290 -7.33 -24.75 -1.31
C LYS A 290 -7.17 -25.87 -0.29
N ASP A 291 -5.95 -26.14 0.14
CA ASP A 291 -5.66 -27.18 1.13
C ASP A 291 -6.31 -26.91 2.49
N LEU A 292 -6.43 -25.63 2.86
CA LEU A 292 -7.08 -25.18 4.09
C LEU A 292 -8.58 -24.91 3.93
N GLY A 293 -9.08 -24.82 2.69
CA GLY A 293 -10.48 -24.49 2.41
C GLY A 293 -10.86 -23.05 2.80
N ILE A 294 -9.90 -22.11 2.72
CA ILE A 294 -10.08 -20.70 3.11
C ILE A 294 -10.05 -19.77 1.90
N PRO A 295 -10.73 -18.61 1.95
CA PRO A 295 -10.68 -17.63 0.87
C PRO A 295 -9.33 -16.91 0.83
N ASN A 296 -9.05 -16.27 -0.30
CA ASN A 296 -7.95 -15.32 -0.39
C ASN A 296 -8.30 -13.99 0.31
N VAL A 297 -7.29 -13.25 0.76
CA VAL A 297 -7.42 -11.90 1.34
C VAL A 297 -7.55 -10.85 0.24
N THR A 298 -8.07 -9.66 0.59
CA THR A 298 -8.40 -8.59 -0.38
C THR A 298 -7.22 -8.21 -1.28
N TRP A 299 -6.03 -8.03 -0.72
CA TRP A 299 -4.83 -7.60 -1.46
C TRP A 299 -3.91 -8.77 -1.85
N ALA A 300 -4.43 -10.01 -1.88
CA ALA A 300 -3.70 -11.24 -2.14
C ALA A 300 -2.63 -11.62 -1.10
N MET A 301 -2.12 -12.86 -1.23
CA MET A 301 -1.00 -13.35 -0.44
C MET A 301 0.29 -12.55 -0.75
N SER A 302 0.94 -12.03 0.29
CA SER A 302 2.20 -11.28 0.19
C SER A 302 3.31 -11.77 1.12
N SER A 303 3.01 -12.73 1.99
CA SER A 303 4.00 -13.26 2.93
C SER A 303 5.09 -14.04 2.19
N SER A 304 6.33 -13.56 2.28
CA SER A 304 7.49 -14.25 1.69
C SER A 304 7.82 -15.50 2.50
N PRO A 305 8.05 -16.68 1.87
CA PRO A 305 8.43 -17.89 2.58
C PRO A 305 9.62 -17.68 3.53
N LEU A 306 9.69 -18.48 4.60
CA LEU A 306 10.80 -18.51 5.54
C LEU A 306 11.29 -19.93 5.70
N ILE A 307 12.60 -20.15 5.65
CA ILE A 307 13.19 -21.46 5.88
C ILE A 307 13.55 -21.62 7.35
N VAL A 308 13.11 -22.72 7.96
CA VAL A 308 13.45 -23.12 9.33
C VAL A 308 13.78 -24.60 9.35
N GLY A 309 15.07 -24.93 9.40
CA GLY A 309 15.54 -26.31 9.29
C GLY A 309 15.00 -26.99 8.03
N GLU A 310 14.28 -28.10 8.20
CA GLU A 310 13.66 -28.87 7.10
C GLU A 310 12.31 -28.30 6.60
N MET A 311 11.91 -27.13 7.09
CA MET A 311 10.58 -26.57 6.85
C MET A 311 10.62 -25.29 6.04
N VAL A 312 9.60 -25.11 5.22
CA VAL A 312 9.20 -23.85 4.59
C VAL A 312 7.97 -23.35 5.32
N ILE A 313 8.08 -22.20 5.98
CA ILE A 313 7.01 -21.54 6.70
C ILE A 313 6.35 -20.52 5.78
N VAL A 314 5.03 -20.59 5.67
CA VAL A 314 4.19 -19.66 4.91
C VAL A 314 3.03 -19.16 5.76
N ASN A 315 2.47 -18.00 5.41
CA ASN A 315 1.25 -17.46 6.02
C ASN A 315 0.10 -17.47 5.00
N PRO A 316 -0.67 -18.56 4.92
CA PRO A 316 -1.95 -18.57 4.22
C PRO A 316 -3.11 -18.08 5.08
N GLY A 317 -2.88 -17.86 6.38
CA GLY A 317 -3.92 -17.80 7.39
C GLY A 317 -4.31 -19.18 7.90
N ALA A 318 -5.44 -19.24 8.59
CA ALA A 318 -6.01 -20.48 9.12
C ALA A 318 -7.54 -20.45 9.07
N PRO A 319 -8.24 -21.60 9.25
CA PRO A 319 -9.69 -21.65 9.27
C PRO A 319 -10.34 -20.73 10.31
N ASN A 320 -9.72 -20.55 11.48
CA ASN A 320 -10.18 -19.60 12.50
C ASN A 320 -9.49 -18.22 12.40
N GLY A 321 -8.83 -17.94 11.27
CA GLY A 321 -8.16 -16.67 10.96
C GLY A 321 -6.83 -16.48 11.67
N ASN A 322 -5.92 -15.76 11.00
CA ASN A 322 -4.47 -15.67 11.26
C ASN A 322 -3.80 -17.04 11.40
N GLY A 323 -2.61 -17.23 10.83
CA GLY A 323 -1.94 -18.50 11.07
C GLY A 323 -0.89 -18.90 10.07
N LEU A 324 0.08 -19.65 10.58
CA LEU A 324 1.18 -20.18 9.81
C LEU A 324 0.92 -21.63 9.42
N MET A 325 1.61 -22.04 8.35
CA MET A 325 1.70 -23.41 7.91
C MET A 325 3.15 -23.74 7.62
N ALA A 326 3.61 -24.90 8.07
CA ALA A 326 4.91 -25.45 7.73
C ALA A 326 4.77 -26.61 6.74
N LEU A 327 5.57 -26.54 5.69
CA LEU A 327 5.70 -27.57 4.67
C LEU A 327 7.09 -28.18 4.76
N ASN A 328 7.20 -29.49 4.52
CA ASN A 328 8.49 -30.13 4.33
C ASN A 328 9.14 -29.55 3.08
N ARG A 329 10.37 -29.04 3.19
CA ARG A 329 11.04 -28.31 2.10
C ARG A 329 11.32 -29.16 0.86
N SER A 330 11.48 -30.47 1.01
CA SER A 330 11.80 -31.39 -0.08
C SER A 330 10.57 -31.99 -0.74
N THR A 331 9.47 -32.20 0.00
CA THR A 331 8.28 -32.92 -0.50
C THR A 331 7.05 -32.03 -0.65
N GLY A 332 7.03 -30.87 0.02
CA GLY A 332 5.86 -30.00 0.09
C GLY A 332 4.77 -30.52 1.03
N GLU A 333 4.94 -31.67 1.70
CA GLU A 333 3.95 -32.22 2.62
C GLU A 333 3.78 -31.35 3.86
N THR A 334 2.57 -31.31 4.42
CA THR A 334 2.29 -30.50 5.62
C THR A 334 2.99 -31.13 6.83
N VAL A 335 3.87 -30.37 7.49
CA VAL A 335 4.48 -30.76 8.78
C VAL A 335 3.54 -30.39 9.92
N TRP A 336 3.11 -29.12 9.93
CA TRP A 336 2.10 -28.62 10.85
C TRP A 336 1.34 -27.45 10.21
N LYS A 337 0.17 -27.15 10.76
CA LYS A 337 -0.65 -25.99 10.41
C LYS A 337 -1.32 -25.45 11.67
N SER A 338 -1.41 -24.14 11.79
CA SER A 338 -2.14 -23.52 12.88
C SER A 338 -3.66 -23.68 12.68
N ASP A 339 -4.40 -23.88 13.76
CA ASP A 339 -5.86 -23.78 13.74
C ASP A 339 -6.34 -22.32 13.68
N GLY A 340 -5.43 -21.37 13.94
CA GLY A 340 -5.68 -19.92 13.99
C GLY A 340 -6.15 -19.42 15.35
N LEU A 341 -6.65 -18.19 15.38
CA LEU A 341 -7.12 -17.52 16.60
C LEU A 341 -8.61 -17.81 16.83
N ALA A 342 -8.94 -18.74 17.72
CA ALA A 342 -10.33 -19.22 17.93
C ALA A 342 -11.38 -18.11 18.22
N ASP A 343 -10.99 -17.00 18.86
CA ASP A 343 -11.87 -15.85 19.15
C ASP A 343 -11.88 -14.78 18.04
N TYR A 344 -11.17 -15.02 16.95
CA TYR A 344 -11.11 -14.12 15.81
C TYR A 344 -12.22 -14.44 14.81
N LYS A 345 -13.01 -13.43 14.48
CA LYS A 345 -14.15 -13.58 13.58
C LYS A 345 -13.70 -13.52 12.12
N ALA A 346 -12.91 -14.51 11.70
CA ALA A 346 -12.37 -14.64 10.35
C ALA A 346 -13.46 -14.52 9.26
N ALA A 347 -14.64 -15.08 9.52
CA ALA A 347 -15.76 -15.07 8.59
C ALA A 347 -16.42 -13.68 8.37
N GLU A 348 -16.15 -12.68 9.21
CA GLU A 348 -16.77 -11.34 9.08
C GLU A 348 -16.06 -10.45 8.03
N SER A 349 -14.80 -10.72 7.67
CA SER A 349 -14.07 -9.98 6.63
C SER A 349 -12.94 -10.83 6.02
N PRO A 350 -12.73 -10.83 4.69
CA PRO A 350 -11.60 -11.51 4.05
C PRO A 350 -10.23 -11.05 4.58
N SER A 351 -10.10 -9.82 5.08
CA SER A 351 -8.86 -9.33 5.71
C SER A 351 -8.54 -10.00 7.04
N ASN A 352 -9.43 -10.85 7.55
CA ASN A 352 -9.30 -11.54 8.83
C ASN A 352 -8.75 -12.98 8.68
N TYR A 353 -8.24 -13.37 7.51
CA TYR A 353 -7.61 -14.69 7.36
C TYR A 353 -6.09 -14.61 7.50
N ALA A 354 -5.46 -13.60 6.91
CA ALA A 354 -4.02 -13.36 6.99
C ALA A 354 -3.71 -11.85 6.85
N GLY A 355 -2.59 -11.43 7.42
CA GLY A 355 -1.95 -10.15 7.24
C GLY A 355 -1.00 -10.15 6.05
N TYR A 356 -0.26 -9.05 5.90
CA TYR A 356 0.58 -8.80 4.72
C TYR A 356 2.07 -8.75 5.04
N SER A 357 2.44 -8.86 6.32
CA SER A 357 3.83 -9.09 6.74
C SER A 357 4.26 -10.52 6.39
N SER A 358 5.51 -10.84 6.67
CA SER A 358 6.08 -12.17 6.44
C SER A 358 6.62 -12.71 7.77
N PRO A 359 6.61 -14.04 8.00
CA PRO A 359 7.18 -14.59 9.21
C PRO A 359 8.68 -14.29 9.28
N VAL A 360 9.16 -14.09 10.50
CA VAL A 360 10.58 -13.90 10.84
C VAL A 360 10.90 -14.72 12.08
N LEU A 361 12.13 -15.20 12.15
CA LEU A 361 12.64 -15.95 13.28
C LEU A 361 13.29 -14.97 14.26
N MET A 362 12.82 -14.94 15.51
CA MET A 362 13.35 -14.08 16.56
C MET A 362 13.76 -14.92 17.76
N THR A 363 14.90 -14.60 18.36
CA THR A 363 15.26 -15.15 19.66
C THR A 363 14.75 -14.20 20.74
N ILE A 364 13.81 -14.67 21.55
CA ILE A 364 13.22 -13.92 22.66
C ILE A 364 13.48 -14.69 23.95
N GLY A 365 14.23 -14.09 24.87
CA GLY A 365 14.83 -14.83 25.98
C GLY A 365 15.78 -15.91 25.45
N ASP A 366 15.60 -17.16 25.88
CA ASP A 366 16.42 -18.30 25.45
C ASP A 366 15.73 -19.17 24.38
N MET A 367 14.63 -18.68 23.78
CA MET A 367 13.83 -19.43 22.81
C MET A 367 13.76 -18.73 21.46
N GLU A 368 14.05 -19.50 20.41
CA GLU A 368 13.78 -19.12 19.04
C GLU A 368 12.29 -19.32 18.72
N GLN A 369 11.66 -18.28 18.20
CA GLN A 369 10.22 -18.22 17.93
C GLN A 369 9.95 -17.71 16.52
N LEU A 370 8.92 -18.26 15.90
CA LEU A 370 8.34 -17.71 14.68
C LEU A 370 7.44 -16.53 15.07
N VAL A 371 7.80 -15.34 14.64
CA VAL A 371 7.05 -14.11 14.91
C VAL A 371 6.42 -13.61 13.61
N ILE A 372 5.15 -13.22 13.69
CA ILE A 372 4.42 -12.65 12.55
C ILE A 372 3.47 -11.55 13.00
N PHE A 373 3.39 -10.47 12.20
CA PHE A 373 2.41 -9.41 12.38
C PHE A 373 1.24 -9.63 11.41
N ASP A 374 0.26 -10.39 11.89
CA ASP A 374 -0.87 -10.91 11.13
C ASP A 374 -2.07 -9.93 11.17
N GLY A 375 -3.20 -10.26 10.55
CA GLY A 375 -4.35 -9.37 10.41
C GLY A 375 -4.91 -8.83 11.73
N ASP A 376 -5.02 -9.68 12.77
CA ASP A 376 -5.51 -9.29 14.11
C ASP A 376 -4.43 -8.68 15.02
N GLY A 377 -3.14 -8.93 14.75
CA GLY A 377 -2.10 -8.54 15.69
C GLY A 377 -0.79 -9.30 15.53
N LEU A 378 0.09 -9.11 16.52
CA LEU A 378 1.41 -9.73 16.57
C LEU A 378 1.32 -11.05 17.34
N SER A 379 1.88 -12.13 16.79
CA SER A 379 1.94 -13.41 17.48
C SER A 379 3.34 -14.03 17.42
N GLY A 380 3.65 -14.82 18.45
CA GLY A 380 4.82 -15.68 18.50
C GLY A 380 4.40 -17.14 18.58
N HIS A 381 5.12 -17.97 17.84
CA HIS A 381 4.85 -19.40 17.72
C HIS A 381 6.12 -20.22 17.97
N ASN A 382 5.95 -21.42 18.50
CA ASN A 382 7.03 -22.39 18.55
C ASN A 382 7.45 -22.73 17.11
N ALA A 383 8.75 -22.58 16.81
CA ALA A 383 9.25 -22.74 15.45
C ALA A 383 9.13 -24.18 14.90
N GLY A 384 9.19 -25.18 15.79
CA GLY A 384 9.11 -26.60 15.43
C GLY A 384 7.69 -27.13 15.29
N THR A 385 6.76 -26.67 16.14
CA THR A 385 5.40 -27.23 16.23
C THR A 385 4.29 -26.31 15.69
N GLY A 386 4.58 -25.02 15.53
CA GLY A 386 3.59 -24.00 15.17
C GLY A 386 2.65 -23.60 16.32
N GLU A 387 2.83 -24.14 17.52
CA GLU A 387 2.03 -23.82 18.70
C GLU A 387 2.09 -22.32 19.00
N LEU A 388 0.92 -21.70 19.21
CA LEU A 388 0.83 -20.30 19.59
C LEU A 388 1.34 -20.11 21.02
N LEU A 389 2.43 -19.36 21.17
CA LEU A 389 3.04 -19.07 22.47
C LEU A 389 2.37 -17.86 23.13
N TRP A 390 2.17 -16.81 22.35
CA TRP A 390 1.55 -15.56 22.80
C TRP A 390 0.93 -14.84 21.61
N HIS A 391 -0.07 -13.99 21.91
CA HIS A 391 -0.72 -13.13 20.92
C HIS A 391 -0.99 -11.76 21.54
N PHE A 392 -0.57 -10.72 20.83
CA PHE A 392 -0.85 -9.34 21.13
C PHE A 392 -1.81 -8.77 20.09
N LYS A 393 -3.06 -8.52 20.52
CA LYS A 393 -4.08 -7.96 19.65
C LYS A 393 -3.74 -6.52 19.25
N HIS A 394 -3.73 -6.27 17.95
CA HIS A 394 -3.50 -4.96 17.33
C HIS A 394 -4.38 -4.78 16.08
N HIS A 395 -5.62 -5.25 16.15
CA HIS A 395 -6.56 -5.23 15.04
C HIS A 395 -7.19 -3.85 14.85
N HIS A 396 -7.36 -3.48 13.59
CA HIS A 396 -8.16 -2.35 13.16
C HIS A 396 -8.99 -2.78 11.94
N GLY A 397 -10.09 -2.09 11.68
CA GLY A 397 -11.12 -2.53 10.70
C GLY A 397 -10.64 -2.82 9.27
N ALA A 398 -9.41 -2.43 8.88
CA ALA A 398 -8.83 -2.77 7.58
C ALA A 398 -8.02 -4.09 7.59
N GLY A 399 -7.47 -4.51 8.73
CA GLY A 399 -6.62 -5.71 8.85
C GLY A 399 -5.33 -5.66 8.02
N VAL A 400 -4.84 -4.46 7.70
CA VAL A 400 -3.70 -4.26 6.79
C VAL A 400 -2.42 -4.02 7.58
N ASN A 401 -1.81 -5.11 8.03
CA ASN A 401 -0.52 -5.12 8.72
C ASN A 401 0.58 -5.59 7.76
N VAL A 402 1.40 -4.66 7.27
CA VAL A 402 2.41 -4.90 6.21
C VAL A 402 3.83 -4.91 6.74
N ALA A 403 4.17 -3.99 7.65
CA ALA A 403 5.55 -3.82 8.10
C ALA A 403 6.05 -5.05 8.88
N GLN A 404 7.32 -5.41 8.67
CA GLN A 404 7.99 -6.41 9.49
C GLN A 404 8.05 -5.96 10.96
N PRO A 405 7.76 -6.85 11.93
CA PRO A 405 8.02 -6.58 13.34
C PRO A 405 9.54 -6.43 13.57
N ILE A 406 9.92 -5.51 14.46
CA ILE A 406 11.33 -5.23 14.75
C ILE A 406 11.62 -5.57 16.21
N LEU A 407 12.51 -6.54 16.44
CA LEU A 407 13.05 -6.82 17.76
C LEU A 407 14.08 -5.73 18.14
N LEU A 408 13.89 -5.09 19.29
CA LEU A 408 14.85 -4.12 19.82
C LEU A 408 16.07 -4.81 20.41
N GLU A 409 17.15 -4.04 20.61
CA GLU A 409 18.44 -4.51 21.18
C GLU A 409 18.33 -5.25 22.52
N ASN A 410 17.29 -4.98 23.32
CA ASN A 410 17.06 -5.68 24.58
C ASN A 410 16.58 -7.13 24.41
N GLY A 411 16.21 -7.56 23.21
CA GLY A 411 15.85 -8.95 22.89
C GLY A 411 14.49 -9.40 23.42
N HIS A 412 13.66 -8.50 23.95
CA HIS A 412 12.32 -8.86 24.47
C HIS A 412 11.24 -7.81 24.16
N GLN A 413 11.58 -6.71 23.49
CA GLN A 413 10.60 -5.73 23.04
C GLN A 413 10.53 -5.69 21.51
N ILE A 414 9.32 -5.73 20.98
CA ILE A 414 9.04 -5.78 19.55
C ILE A 414 8.23 -4.55 19.17
N LEU A 415 8.76 -3.76 18.23
CA LEU A 415 8.04 -2.66 17.62
C LEU A 415 7.22 -3.17 16.43
N ILE A 416 5.95 -2.79 16.38
CA ILE A 416 5.07 -2.96 15.22
C ILE A 416 4.59 -1.60 14.71
N SER A 417 4.32 -1.53 13.41
CA SER A 417 3.89 -0.31 12.73
C SER A 417 2.88 -0.65 11.63
N ALA A 418 1.76 0.04 11.60
CA ALA A 418 0.74 -0.10 10.58
C ALA A 418 0.10 1.24 10.20
N SER A 419 -0.32 1.34 8.94
CA SER A 419 -1.00 2.51 8.39
C SER A 419 -2.51 2.50 8.72
N TYR A 420 -3.33 3.22 7.95
CA TYR A 420 -4.78 3.22 8.05
C TYR A 420 -5.32 3.52 9.46
N GLY A 421 -4.68 4.46 10.16
CA GLY A 421 -5.08 4.93 11.48
C GLY A 421 -4.53 4.14 12.66
N THR A 422 -3.68 3.16 12.41
CA THR A 422 -3.22 2.22 13.44
C THR A 422 -1.98 2.70 14.18
N GLY A 423 -1.01 3.26 13.46
CA GLY A 423 0.23 3.78 14.03
C GLY A 423 1.18 2.68 14.48
N SER A 424 1.97 2.97 15.51
CA SER A 424 2.99 2.06 16.03
C SER A 424 2.73 1.71 17.49
N ALA A 425 3.17 0.52 17.88
CA ALA A 425 3.13 0.07 19.26
C ALA A 425 4.41 -0.70 19.60
N LEU A 426 4.83 -0.58 20.86
CA LEU A 426 5.89 -1.41 21.42
C LEU A 426 5.27 -2.47 22.32
N VAL A 427 5.62 -3.72 22.06
CA VAL A 427 5.12 -4.89 22.77
C VAL A 427 6.28 -5.52 23.52
N GLU A 428 6.12 -5.74 24.82
CA GLU A 428 7.06 -6.49 25.63
C GLU A 428 6.62 -7.94 25.70
N VAL A 429 7.52 -8.85 25.33
CA VAL A 429 7.30 -10.29 25.35
C VAL A 429 8.14 -10.90 26.46
N THR A 430 7.47 -11.45 27.48
CA THR A 430 8.14 -12.01 28.65
C THR A 430 8.01 -13.53 28.66
N ALA A 431 9.13 -14.20 28.90
CA ALA A 431 9.18 -15.65 29.07
C ALA A 431 8.35 -16.09 30.30
N PRO A 432 7.77 -17.31 30.28
CA PRO A 432 7.10 -17.86 31.45
C PRO A 432 8.07 -17.95 32.64
N THR A 433 7.63 -17.50 33.82
CA THR A 433 8.36 -17.69 35.08
C THR A 433 7.79 -18.81 35.93
N ASP A 434 6.64 -19.35 35.51
CA ASP A 434 5.85 -20.42 36.09
C ASP A 434 4.93 -21.02 35.00
N ASP A 435 3.91 -21.76 35.38
CA ASP A 435 2.93 -22.38 34.46
C ASP A 435 2.00 -21.37 33.75
N SER A 436 2.23 -20.04 33.86
CA SER A 436 1.38 -19.01 33.26
C SER A 436 1.61 -18.75 31.76
N GLY A 437 2.58 -19.41 31.14
CA GLY A 437 2.89 -19.26 29.71
C GLY A 437 3.57 -17.94 29.35
N TRP A 438 3.78 -17.71 28.04
CA TRP A 438 4.38 -16.46 27.56
C TRP A 438 3.38 -15.31 27.68
N LYS A 439 3.90 -14.11 27.95
CA LYS A 439 3.08 -12.89 28.02
C LYS A 439 3.53 -11.90 26.97
N ALA A 440 2.57 -11.24 26.32
CA ALA A 440 2.82 -10.14 25.40
C ALA A 440 2.00 -8.93 25.86
N GLU A 441 2.67 -7.88 26.32
CA GLU A 441 2.06 -6.72 26.95
C GLU A 441 2.41 -5.44 26.20
N LYS A 442 1.45 -4.51 26.14
CA LYS A 442 1.69 -3.21 25.53
C LYS A 442 2.56 -2.36 26.45
N VAL A 443 3.71 -1.92 25.96
CA VAL A 443 4.49 -0.85 26.60
C VAL A 443 3.86 0.51 26.26
N TRP A 444 3.63 0.78 24.97
CA TRP A 444 2.91 1.95 24.48
C TRP A 444 2.27 1.69 23.11
N HIS A 445 1.30 2.54 22.74
CA HIS A 445 0.66 2.55 21.42
C HIS A 445 0.33 3.98 21.03
N GLU A 446 0.79 4.42 19.87
CA GLU A 446 0.62 5.77 19.35
C GLU A 446 0.06 5.74 17.90
N PRO A 447 -1.26 5.95 17.72
CA PRO A 447 -1.91 5.88 16.41
C PRO A 447 -1.40 6.84 15.33
N GLY A 448 -0.81 7.97 15.75
CA GLY A 448 -0.28 9.00 14.86
C GLY A 448 1.23 8.90 14.62
N LEU A 449 1.88 7.83 15.09
CA LEU A 449 3.33 7.66 15.06
C LEU A 449 3.70 6.53 14.11
N LEU A 450 4.61 6.80 13.16
CA LEU A 450 5.18 5.81 12.24
C LEU A 450 4.12 4.88 11.61
N ARG A 451 3.22 5.44 10.79
CA ARG A 451 2.18 4.72 10.05
C ARG A 451 2.74 4.21 8.72
N SER A 452 3.53 3.14 8.76
CA SER A 452 4.06 2.53 7.54
C SER A 452 2.97 1.76 6.79
N LYS A 453 2.78 2.11 5.51
CA LYS A 453 1.71 1.58 4.66
C LYS A 453 2.17 0.39 3.85
N PHE A 454 3.12 0.61 2.94
CA PHE A 454 3.75 -0.44 2.13
C PHE A 454 5.23 -0.63 2.45
N SER A 455 5.75 0.16 3.38
CA SER A 455 7.16 0.25 3.73
C SER A 455 7.48 -0.51 5.01
N ASN A 456 8.76 -0.81 5.18
CA ASN A 456 9.30 -1.50 6.36
C ASN A 456 10.32 -0.57 7.02
N PRO A 457 10.09 -0.12 8.27
CA PRO A 457 11.08 0.64 9.02
C PRO A 457 12.35 -0.16 9.28
N VAL A 458 13.43 0.54 9.62
CA VAL A 458 14.72 -0.02 10.03
C VAL A 458 15.08 0.49 11.42
N PHE A 459 15.72 -0.35 12.23
CA PHE A 459 16.24 0.03 13.54
C PHE A 459 17.76 0.15 13.48
N HIS A 460 18.27 1.27 14.00
CA HIS A 460 19.69 1.59 13.99
C HIS A 460 20.03 2.46 15.20
N GLU A 461 20.99 2.00 16.01
CA GLU A 461 21.55 2.75 17.15
C GLU A 461 20.47 3.36 18.06
N GLY A 462 19.54 2.53 18.53
CA GLY A 462 18.46 2.96 19.43
C GLY A 462 17.36 3.81 18.78
N THR A 463 17.38 4.02 17.47
CA THR A 463 16.38 4.81 16.73
C THR A 463 15.72 4.00 15.63
N VAL A 464 14.41 4.19 15.43
CA VAL A 464 13.70 3.60 14.30
C VAL A 464 13.46 4.66 13.23
N TYR A 465 13.84 4.34 12.00
CA TYR A 465 13.66 5.17 10.81
C TYR A 465 12.69 4.49 9.85
N GLY A 466 11.67 5.21 9.39
CA GLY A 466 10.73 4.66 8.42
C GLY A 466 9.81 5.72 7.82
N LEU A 467 9.02 5.32 6.83
CA LEU A 467 8.09 6.23 6.15
C LEU A 467 6.74 6.24 6.91
N ASP A 468 6.37 7.40 7.45
CA ASP A 468 5.06 7.67 8.06
C ASP A 468 4.17 8.41 7.08
N GLU A 469 3.27 7.68 6.39
CA GLU A 469 2.45 8.20 5.28
C GLU A 469 3.32 8.94 4.24
N GLY A 470 4.35 8.25 3.78
CA GLY A 470 5.26 8.68 2.72
C GLY A 470 6.24 9.80 3.05
N ILE A 471 6.46 10.09 4.33
CA ILE A 471 7.46 11.05 4.80
C ILE A 471 8.40 10.33 5.79
N LEU A 472 9.72 10.48 5.62
CA LEU A 472 10.68 9.86 6.52
C LEU A 472 10.55 10.42 7.93
N MET A 473 10.52 9.53 8.91
CA MET A 473 10.36 9.81 10.33
C MET A 473 11.41 9.03 11.11
N ALA A 474 11.97 9.68 12.14
CA ALA A 474 12.68 9.01 13.22
C ALA A 474 11.83 9.01 14.48
N ILE A 475 11.82 7.87 15.17
CA ILE A 475 11.19 7.73 16.48
C ILE A 475 12.17 7.12 17.47
N ASN A 476 12.06 7.52 18.73
CA ASN A 476 12.66 6.79 19.83
C ASN A 476 11.67 5.67 20.23
N PRO A 477 12.03 4.39 20.02
CA PRO A 477 11.11 3.29 20.25
C PRO A 477 10.88 3.04 21.74
N GLU A 478 11.82 3.36 22.62
CA GLU A 478 11.65 3.17 24.07
C GLU A 478 10.56 4.08 24.66
N THR A 479 10.49 5.32 24.17
CA THR A 479 9.58 6.36 24.70
C THR A 479 8.30 6.54 23.89
N GLY A 480 8.21 5.97 22.70
CA GLY A 480 7.08 6.17 21.78
C GLY A 480 6.97 7.61 21.29
N LYS A 481 8.11 8.30 21.11
CA LYS A 481 8.13 9.71 20.69
C LYS A 481 8.77 9.90 19.32
N LYS A 482 8.11 10.71 18.51
CA LYS A 482 8.69 11.26 17.27
C LYS A 482 9.87 12.16 17.62
N LEU A 483 11.03 11.88 17.03
CA LEU A 483 12.21 12.74 17.09
C LEU A 483 12.10 13.83 16.01
N TRP A 484 11.94 13.40 14.75
CA TRP A 484 11.75 14.29 13.62
C TRP A 484 10.93 13.63 12.51
N LYS A 485 10.44 14.44 11.56
CA LYS A 485 9.72 13.97 10.37
C LYS A 485 9.98 14.94 9.21
N LYS A 486 10.59 14.47 8.11
CA LYS A 486 10.96 15.30 6.95
C LYS A 486 11.29 14.47 5.71
N GLY A 487 11.28 15.12 4.55
CA GLY A 487 11.49 14.47 3.25
C GLY A 487 10.28 13.65 2.82
N ARG A 488 9.75 13.90 1.61
CA ARG A 488 8.57 13.19 1.09
C ARG A 488 9.00 12.26 -0.03
N PHE A 489 8.76 10.97 0.18
CA PHE A 489 9.23 9.87 -0.68
C PHE A 489 8.08 8.97 -1.16
N GLY A 490 6.83 9.28 -0.79
CA GLY A 490 5.68 8.42 -1.07
C GLY A 490 5.76 7.09 -0.33
N HIS A 491 4.93 6.13 -0.68
CA HIS A 491 4.90 4.79 -0.05
C HIS A 491 6.01 3.86 -0.58
N GLY A 492 7.22 4.41 -0.68
CA GLY A 492 8.43 3.74 -1.13
C GLY A 492 9.02 2.78 -0.10
N GLN A 493 10.30 2.44 -0.26
CA GLN A 493 10.97 1.36 0.47
C GLN A 493 12.30 1.84 1.08
N VAL A 494 12.64 1.31 2.26
CA VAL A 494 13.81 1.74 3.05
C VAL A 494 14.74 0.55 3.29
N LEU A 495 16.02 0.75 2.99
CA LEU A 495 17.14 -0.06 3.44
C LEU A 495 18.10 0.79 4.27
N LEU A 496 18.73 0.17 5.26
CA LEU A 496 19.86 0.74 5.97
C LEU A 496 21.13 0.14 5.38
N VAL A 497 22.07 0.98 4.92
CA VAL A 497 23.32 0.55 4.31
C VAL A 497 24.48 1.27 4.99
N ASN A 498 25.33 0.53 5.69
CA ASN A 498 26.48 1.09 6.41
C ASN A 498 26.12 2.33 7.30
N GLY A 499 24.94 2.33 7.94
CA GLY A 499 24.44 3.44 8.77
C GLY A 499 23.74 4.58 8.01
N GLN A 500 23.73 4.56 6.67
CA GLN A 500 22.96 5.49 5.84
C GLN A 500 21.62 4.87 5.44
N VAL A 501 20.63 5.69 5.10
CA VAL A 501 19.38 5.20 4.50
C VAL A 501 19.45 5.28 2.99
N LEU A 502 19.12 4.18 2.32
CA LEU A 502 18.87 4.12 0.89
C LEU A 502 17.36 3.96 0.67
N ILE A 503 16.73 5.00 0.13
CA ILE A 503 15.28 5.09 -0.05
C ILE A 503 14.95 4.94 -1.53
N MET A 504 14.13 3.94 -1.86
CA MET A 504 13.47 3.85 -3.14
C MET A 504 12.11 4.54 -3.03
N ALA A 505 11.98 5.75 -3.54
CA ALA A 505 10.75 6.52 -3.48
C ALA A 505 9.68 5.93 -4.42
N GLU A 506 8.41 6.11 -4.06
CA GLU A 506 7.26 5.58 -4.83
C GLU A 506 7.25 6.09 -6.28
N ALA A 507 7.73 7.32 -6.49
CA ALA A 507 7.79 7.96 -7.80
C ALA A 507 9.00 7.54 -8.66
N GLY A 508 9.84 6.61 -8.20
CA GLY A 508 10.96 6.09 -8.98
C GLY A 508 12.32 6.72 -8.73
N ASP A 509 12.43 7.60 -7.73
CA ASP A 509 13.71 8.16 -7.30
C ASP A 509 14.42 7.24 -6.32
N LEU A 510 15.72 7.03 -6.52
CA LEU A 510 16.63 6.49 -5.52
C LEU A 510 17.27 7.65 -4.77
N VAL A 511 17.28 7.58 -3.43
CA VAL A 511 17.81 8.63 -2.56
C VAL A 511 18.73 8.02 -1.52
N LEU A 512 19.95 8.53 -1.41
CA LEU A 512 20.88 8.22 -0.33
C LEU A 512 20.87 9.37 0.67
N GLY A 513 20.84 9.07 1.96
CA GLY A 513 20.96 10.09 2.99
C GLY A 513 21.48 9.60 4.33
N ASP A 514 22.05 10.53 5.08
CA ASP A 514 22.49 10.29 6.44
C ASP A 514 21.33 10.41 7.41
N VAL A 515 21.29 9.53 8.40
CA VAL A 515 20.31 9.59 9.49
C VAL A 515 21.00 9.67 10.85
N SER A 516 20.37 10.41 11.75
CA SER A 516 20.71 10.42 13.17
C SER A 516 19.44 10.67 14.00
N PRO A 517 19.48 10.49 15.32
CA PRO A 517 18.35 10.83 16.20
C PRO A 517 17.91 12.29 16.05
N ASP A 518 18.81 13.19 15.67
CA ASP A 518 18.54 14.62 15.56
C ASP A 518 18.03 15.03 14.17
N THR A 519 18.44 14.33 13.11
CA THR A 519 18.20 14.80 11.75
C THR A 519 18.33 13.71 10.68
N PHE A 520 17.95 14.07 9.47
CA PHE A 520 18.20 13.35 8.21
C PHE A 520 18.75 14.33 7.18
N THR A 521 19.83 13.98 6.50
CA THR A 521 20.40 14.82 5.45
C THR A 521 20.37 14.04 4.16
N GLU A 522 19.59 14.51 3.19
CA GLU A 522 19.66 13.97 1.84
C GLU A 522 21.04 14.26 1.27
N VAL A 523 21.80 13.21 0.97
CA VAL A 523 23.17 13.29 0.44
C VAL A 523 23.10 13.45 -1.07
N THR A 524 22.32 12.59 -1.73
CA THR A 524 22.15 12.61 -3.19
C THR A 524 20.89 11.87 -3.64
N ARG A 525 20.50 12.09 -4.89
CA ARG A 525 19.29 11.55 -5.52
C ARG A 525 19.53 11.28 -7.00
N MET A 526 18.85 10.28 -7.55
CA MET A 526 18.71 10.10 -8.99
C MET A 526 17.38 9.41 -9.30
N THR A 527 16.77 9.72 -10.46
CA THR A 527 15.60 8.97 -10.93
C THR A 527 16.07 7.70 -11.63
N VAL A 528 15.64 6.54 -11.14
CA VAL A 528 16.03 5.21 -11.68
C VAL A 528 14.90 4.52 -12.45
N LEU A 529 13.64 4.84 -12.10
CA LEU A 529 12.42 4.28 -12.69
C LEU A 529 11.40 5.41 -12.97
N PRO A 530 11.55 6.17 -14.06
CA PRO A 530 10.70 7.34 -14.33
C PRO A 530 9.23 6.96 -14.58
N ASP A 531 8.31 7.87 -14.21
CA ASP A 531 6.86 7.71 -14.42
C ASP A 531 6.28 6.41 -13.86
N SER A 532 6.89 5.94 -12.78
CA SER A 532 6.59 4.65 -12.17
C SER A 532 5.81 4.78 -10.86
N ARG A 533 5.23 3.65 -10.46
CA ARG A 533 4.65 3.43 -9.14
C ARG A 533 5.42 2.27 -8.51
N VAL A 534 6.37 2.61 -7.66
CA VAL A 534 7.32 1.66 -7.07
C VAL A 534 6.88 1.31 -5.66
N TRP A 535 6.26 0.14 -5.52
CA TRP A 535 6.01 -0.48 -4.21
C TRP A 535 6.94 -1.67 -3.94
N ASN A 536 7.72 -2.08 -4.94
CA ASN A 536 8.68 -3.18 -4.84
C ASN A 536 9.87 -2.77 -3.97
N PRO A 537 10.26 -3.58 -2.97
CA PRO A 537 11.52 -3.38 -2.25
C PRO A 537 12.71 -3.57 -3.19
N GLN A 538 13.63 -2.62 -3.15
CA GLN A 538 14.94 -2.72 -3.77
C GLN A 538 15.81 -3.76 -3.07
N THR A 539 16.77 -4.30 -3.82
CA THR A 539 17.79 -5.23 -3.30
C THR A 539 19.17 -4.65 -3.56
N LEU A 540 20.08 -4.75 -2.59
CA LEU A 540 21.46 -4.28 -2.71
C LEU A 540 22.41 -5.45 -2.41
N VAL A 541 23.27 -5.77 -3.37
CA VAL A 541 24.30 -6.82 -3.24
C VAL A 541 25.62 -6.28 -3.78
N ASP A 542 26.69 -6.36 -2.99
CA ASP A 542 28.04 -5.88 -3.34
C ASP A 542 28.06 -4.45 -3.95
N GLY A 543 27.28 -3.55 -3.36
CA GLY A 543 27.15 -2.16 -3.80
C GLY A 543 26.42 -1.96 -5.13
N ILE A 544 25.84 -3.00 -5.73
CA ILE A 544 24.96 -2.91 -6.89
C ILE A 544 23.52 -2.94 -6.42
N VAL A 545 22.76 -1.89 -6.71
CA VAL A 545 21.33 -1.82 -6.40
C VAL A 545 20.53 -2.36 -7.57
N TYR A 546 19.57 -3.22 -7.26
CA TYR A 546 18.59 -3.77 -8.16
C TYR A 546 17.23 -3.19 -7.79
N VAL A 547 16.58 -2.57 -8.77
CA VAL A 547 15.28 -1.91 -8.61
C VAL A 547 14.31 -2.43 -9.64
N ARG A 548 13.02 -2.42 -9.31
CA ARG A 548 11.96 -2.78 -10.26
C ARG A 548 10.66 -2.09 -9.95
N ASP A 549 9.79 -2.05 -10.95
CA ASP A 549 8.39 -1.72 -10.83
C ASP A 549 7.50 -2.82 -11.46
N ASP A 550 6.28 -2.43 -11.87
CA ASP A 550 5.33 -3.31 -12.55
C ASP A 550 5.52 -3.42 -14.08
N LYS A 551 6.64 -2.91 -14.64
CA LYS A 551 6.94 -2.88 -16.09
C LYS A 551 8.40 -3.19 -16.44
N GLU A 552 9.35 -2.75 -15.63
CA GLU A 552 10.78 -2.89 -15.85
C GLU A 552 11.57 -3.11 -14.56
N MET A 553 12.78 -3.64 -14.71
CA MET A 553 13.78 -3.74 -13.67
C MET A 553 15.13 -3.24 -14.21
N ALA A 554 15.97 -2.72 -13.32
CA ALA A 554 17.27 -2.17 -13.67
C ALA A 554 18.30 -2.40 -12.55
N ALA A 555 19.57 -2.38 -12.91
CA ALA A 555 20.69 -2.45 -11.97
C ALA A 555 21.63 -1.25 -12.13
N PHE A 556 22.08 -0.71 -10.99
CA PHE A 556 23.00 0.42 -10.94
C PHE A 556 24.17 0.12 -10.01
N ASP A 557 25.39 0.43 -10.45
CA ASP A 557 26.59 0.30 -9.61
C ASP A 557 26.75 1.55 -8.73
N LEU A 558 26.50 1.37 -7.44
CA LEU A 558 26.63 2.42 -6.43
C LEU A 558 27.98 2.40 -5.72
N LYS A 559 28.91 1.50 -6.03
CA LYS A 559 30.18 1.38 -5.29
C LYS A 559 31.03 2.63 -5.40
N ALA A 560 31.50 3.15 -4.27
CA ALA A 560 32.53 4.19 -4.24
C ALA A 560 33.85 3.64 -4.83
N ASP A 561 34.60 4.53 -5.48
CA ASP A 561 35.88 4.21 -6.13
C ASP A 561 37.00 3.89 -5.12
#